data_AF-A0A2V9FEE6-F1
#
_entry.id   AF-A0A2V9FEE6-F1
#
_cell.length_a   1.000
_cell.length_b   1.000
_cell.length_c   1.000
_cell.angle_alpha   90.00
_cell.angle_beta   90.00
_cell.angle_gamma   90.00
#
_symmetry.space_group_name_H-M   'P 1'
#
loop_
_entity.id
_entity.type
_entity.pdbx_description
1 polymer ?
#
loop_
_entity_poly.entity_id
_entity_poly.type
_entity_poly.pdbx_seq_one_letter_code
_entity_poly.pdbx_strand_id
1 'polypeptide(L)'
;MTTDGKEKVNQLSSGLVHRSKTRSDGNELVTEWSIERDGKTSVRGMDRRSLSADGEELIDDRTIAVSFAEQHFRIVWVKNE
;
A
#
# COMPACT_ATOMS: atom_id res chain seq x y z
N MET A 1 -0.11 -19.16 8.46
CA MET A 1 -1.39 -18.43 8.47
C MET A 1 -1.21 -17.21 7.57
N THR A 2 -1.69 -17.26 6.33
CA THR A 2 -1.54 -16.12 5.40
C THR A 2 -2.56 -15.05 5.81
N THR A 3 -2.17 -13.77 5.76
CA THR A 3 -3.07 -12.64 6.04
C THR A 3 -3.83 -12.19 4.80
N ASP A 4 -3.92 -13.07 3.80
CA ASP A 4 -4.45 -12.81 2.47
C ASP A 4 -5.90 -12.32 2.56
N GLY A 5 -6.11 -11.10 2.08
CA GLY A 5 -7.40 -10.43 2.09
C GLY A 5 -7.94 -10.01 3.46
N LYS A 6 -7.20 -10.22 4.57
CA LYS A 6 -7.66 -9.79 5.90
C LYS A 6 -7.40 -8.29 6.10
N GLU A 7 -8.45 -7.54 6.41
CA GLU A 7 -8.31 -6.13 6.76
C GLU A 7 -7.49 -5.97 8.06
N LYS A 8 -6.58 -5.00 8.01
CA LYS A 8 -5.81 -4.50 9.15
C LYS A 8 -6.20 -3.06 9.41
N VAL A 9 -6.42 -2.75 10.68
CA VAL A 9 -6.75 -1.40 11.14
C VAL A 9 -5.72 -1.02 12.19
N ASN A 10 -5.01 0.08 11.94
CA ASN A 10 -4.00 0.63 12.85
C ASN A 10 -4.41 2.04 13.24
N GLN A 11 -4.50 2.32 14.53
CA GLN A 11 -4.58 3.71 15.00
C GLN A 11 -3.19 4.35 14.90
N LEU A 12 -3.14 5.49 14.21
CA LEU A 12 -1.94 6.32 14.14
C LEU A 12 -2.02 7.41 15.22
N SER A 13 -0.90 8.09 15.47
CA SER A 13 -0.91 9.31 16.29
C SER A 13 -1.83 10.37 15.64
N SER A 14 -2.35 11.31 16.44
CA SER A 14 -3.27 12.40 15.99
C SER A 14 -4.69 12.00 15.57
N GLY A 15 -5.19 10.85 16.04
CA GLY A 15 -6.58 10.41 15.81
C GLY A 15 -6.84 9.90 14.38
N LEU A 16 -5.77 9.66 13.62
CA LEU A 16 -5.85 9.07 12.29
C LEU A 16 -5.98 7.56 12.39
N VAL A 17 -6.76 6.97 11.49
CA VAL A 17 -6.93 5.52 11.37
C VAL A 17 -6.42 5.08 10.01
N HIS A 18 -5.47 4.16 9.99
CA HIS A 18 -4.98 3.54 8.77
C HIS A 18 -5.65 2.17 8.58
N ARG A 19 -6.37 2.00 7.48
CA ARG A 19 -6.92 0.70 7.09
C ARG A 19 -6.17 0.17 5.88
N SER A 20 -5.94 -1.12 5.85
CA SER A 20 -5.30 -1.76 4.70
C SER A 20 -5.72 -3.21 4.54
N LYS A 21 -5.78 -3.65 3.30
CA LYS A 21 -6.00 -5.05 2.92
C LYS A 21 -4.99 -5.43 1.85
N THR A 22 -4.25 -6.50 2.11
CA THR A 22 -3.25 -7.02 1.17
C THR A 22 -3.71 -8.35 0.63
N ARG A 23 -3.56 -8.55 -0.68
CA ARG A 23 -3.77 -9.83 -1.35
C ARG A 23 -2.60 -10.19 -2.25
N SER A 24 -2.38 -11.49 -2.44
CA SER A 24 -1.48 -11.97 -3.49
C SER A 24 -2.23 -12.02 -4.82
N ASP A 25 -1.60 -11.53 -5.88
CA ASP A 25 -2.09 -11.60 -7.27
C ASP A 25 -0.95 -12.07 -8.17
N GLY A 26 -0.86 -13.39 -8.40
CA GLY A 26 0.29 -14.00 -9.06
C GLY A 26 1.59 -13.77 -8.28
N ASN A 27 2.56 -13.10 -8.91
CA ASN A 27 3.84 -12.72 -8.31
C ASN A 27 3.80 -11.34 -7.61
N GLU A 28 2.63 -10.71 -7.54
CA GLU A 28 2.46 -9.39 -6.95
C GLU A 28 1.78 -9.46 -5.58
N LEU A 29 2.14 -8.52 -4.71
CA LEU A 29 1.37 -8.15 -3.53
C LEU A 29 0.62 -6.86 -3.83
N VAL A 30 -0.70 -6.94 -3.82
CA VAL A 30 -1.59 -5.79 -4.00
C VAL A 30 -2.14 -5.36 -2.65
N THR A 31 -1.83 -4.15 -2.21
CA THR A 31 -2.33 -3.57 -0.96
C THR A 31 -3.22 -2.38 -1.28
N GLU A 32 -4.49 -2.46 -0.90
CA GLU A 32 -5.41 -1.32 -0.88
C GLU A 32 -5.41 -0.72 0.52
N TRP A 33 -5.31 0.61 0.64
CA TRP A 33 -5.25 1.28 1.93
C TRP A 33 -5.97 2.62 1.96
N SER A 34 -6.36 3.05 3.16
CA SER A 34 -6.95 4.37 3.43
C SER A 34 -6.43 4.96 4.74
N ILE A 35 -6.42 6.29 4.79
CA ILE A 35 -6.23 7.06 6.03
C ILE A 35 -7.52 7.84 6.29
N GLU A 36 -8.09 7.60 7.46
CA GLU A 36 -9.34 8.18 7.94
C GLU A 36 -9.11 9.11 9.12
N ARG A 37 -9.90 10.19 9.20
CA ARG A 37 -10.05 11.05 10.39
C ARG A 37 -11.53 11.23 10.66
N ASP A 38 -11.94 11.03 11.91
CA ASP A 38 -13.35 11.20 12.33
C ASP A 38 -14.36 10.45 11.43
N GLY A 39 -13.97 9.24 11.00
CA GLY A 39 -14.78 8.40 10.11
C GLY A 39 -14.83 8.84 8.63
N LYS A 40 -14.07 9.87 8.24
CA LYS A 40 -13.95 10.32 6.84
C LYS A 40 -12.61 9.95 6.24
N THR A 41 -12.63 9.31 5.09
CA THR A 41 -11.42 9.02 4.30
C THR A 41 -10.82 10.31 3.77
N SER A 42 -9.58 10.57 4.18
CA SER A 42 -8.81 11.75 3.77
C SER A 42 -7.91 11.43 2.58
N VAL A 43 -7.32 10.23 2.61
CA VAL A 43 -6.39 9.72 1.60
C VAL A 43 -6.70 8.26 1.37
N ARG A 44 -6.60 7.81 0.13
CA ARG A 44 -6.60 6.39 -0.23
C ARG A 44 -5.41 6.09 -1.12
N GLY A 45 -5.00 4.83 -1.15
CA GLY A 45 -3.99 4.40 -2.07
C GLY A 45 -4.03 2.92 -2.37
N MET A 46 -3.22 2.56 -3.34
CA MET A 46 -3.01 1.19 -3.74
C MET A 46 -1.53 1.02 -4.09
N ASP A 47 -0.91 0.00 -3.50
CA ASP A 47 0.46 -0.38 -3.75
C ASP A 47 0.47 -1.74 -4.46
N ARG A 48 1.17 -1.84 -5.60
CA ARG A 48 1.50 -3.12 -6.25
C ARG A 48 2.98 -3.37 -6.10
N ARG A 49 3.34 -4.45 -5.41
CA ARG A 49 4.72 -4.79 -5.10
C ARG A 49 5.12 -6.10 -5.74
N SER A 50 6.25 -6.11 -6.42
CA SER A 50 6.85 -7.29 -7.03
C SER A 50 8.37 -7.28 -6.86
N LEU A 51 8.97 -8.46 -6.87
CA LEU A 51 10.43 -8.59 -6.96
C LEU A 51 10.85 -8.66 -8.42
N SER A 52 11.99 -8.07 -8.76
CA SER A 52 12.67 -8.31 -10.03
C SER A 52 12.99 -9.79 -10.21
N ALA A 53 13.22 -10.22 -11.45
CA ALA A 53 13.46 -11.62 -11.76
C ALA A 53 14.72 -12.19 -11.09
N ASP A 54 15.72 -11.34 -10.83
CA ASP A 54 16.94 -11.67 -10.09
C ASP A 54 16.79 -11.53 -8.56
N GLY A 55 15.69 -10.95 -8.08
CA GLY A 55 15.40 -10.75 -6.66
C GLY A 55 16.19 -9.61 -6.01
N GLU A 56 16.91 -8.79 -6.78
CA GLU A 56 17.75 -7.71 -6.26
C GLU A 56 16.99 -6.39 -6.07
N GLU A 57 15.83 -6.25 -6.73
CA GLU A 57 14.98 -5.08 -6.64
C GLU A 57 13.56 -5.42 -6.15
N LEU A 58 13.03 -4.58 -5.27
CA LEU A 58 11.60 -4.52 -4.99
C LEU A 58 11.01 -3.33 -5.74
N ILE A 59 10.10 -3.62 -6.68
CA ILE A 59 9.34 -2.63 -7.42
C ILE A 59 8.04 -2.37 -6.67
N ASP A 60 7.75 -1.11 -6.35
CA ASP A 60 6.53 -0.64 -5.69
C ASP A 60 5.84 0.42 -6.55
N ASP A 61 4.81 0.01 -7.28
CA ASP A 61 3.94 0.91 -8.05
C ASP A 61 2.79 1.38 -7.14
N ARG A 62 2.86 2.65 -6.74
CA ARG A 62 1.95 3.26 -5.78
C ARG A 62 1.06 4.29 -6.44
N THR A 63 -0.25 4.17 -6.20
CA THR A 63 -1.23 5.21 -6.48
C THR A 63 -1.69 5.83 -5.17
N ILE A 64 -1.68 7.15 -5.09
CA ILE A 64 -2.20 7.92 -3.94
C ILE A 64 -3.26 8.89 -4.46
N ALA A 65 -4.44 8.85 -3.87
CA ALA A 65 -5.53 9.74 -4.22
C ALA A 65 -6.08 10.47 -2.99
N VAL A 66 -6.34 11.75 -3.18
CA VAL A 66 -7.14 12.62 -2.31
C VAL A 66 -8.39 13.08 -3.06
N SER A 67 -9.25 13.88 -2.44
CA SER A 67 -10.55 14.26 -3.03
C SER A 67 -10.46 15.03 -4.35
N PHE A 68 -9.35 15.68 -4.65
CA PHE A 68 -9.18 16.55 -5.82
C PHE A 68 -7.98 16.20 -6.71
N ALA A 69 -7.20 15.17 -6.36
CA ALA A 69 -5.99 14.82 -7.09
C ALA A 69 -5.64 13.34 -6.92
N GLU A 70 -4.94 12.80 -7.91
CA GLU A 70 -4.34 11.47 -7.91
C GLU A 70 -2.89 11.58 -8.40
N GLN A 71 -2.01 10.78 -7.79
CA GLN A 71 -0.60 10.71 -8.12
C GLN A 71 -0.17 9.24 -8.24
N HIS A 72 0.72 8.98 -9.19
CA HIS A 72 1.30 7.66 -9.41
C HIS A 72 2.82 7.75 -9.24
N PHE A 73 3.37 6.78 -8.53
CA PHE A 73 4.79 6.64 -8.26
C PHE A 73 5.22 5.24 -8.66
N ARG A 74 6.41 5.15 -9.26
CA ARG A 74 7.16 3.91 -9.32
C ARG A 74 8.39 4.07 -8.43
N ILE A 75 8.45 3.28 -7.37
CA ILE A 75 9.56 3.28 -6.43
C ILE A 75 10.32 1.97 -6.62
N VAL A 76 11.63 2.06 -6.85
CA VAL A 76 12.50 0.89 -6.98
C VAL A 76 13.43 0.88 -5.78
N TRP A 77 13.32 -0.15 -4.96
CA TRP A 77 14.20 -0.38 -3.83
C TRP A 77 15.27 -1.38 -4.25
N VAL A 78 16.52 -0.95 -4.24
CA VAL A 78 17.67 -1.81 -4.54
C VAL A 78 18.22 -2.35 -3.23
N LYS A 79 18.52 -3.65 -3.20
CA LYS A 79 19.19 -4.27 -2.07
C LYS A 79 20.61 -3.69 -1.93
N ASN A 80 20.92 -3.13 -0.76
CA ASN A 80 22.29 -2.72 -0.45
C ASN A 80 23.08 -3.94 0.05
N GLU A 81 24.34 -4.05 -0.39
CA GLU A 81 25.31 -5.04 0.07
C GLU A 81 25.77 -4.81 1.51
#